data_AF-A0A7C6KBG2-F1
#
_entry.id   AF-A0A7C6KBG2-F1
#
_cell.length_a   1.000
_cell.length_b   1.000
_cell.length_c   1.000
_cell.angle_alpha   90.00
_cell.angle_beta   90.00
_cell.angle_gamma   90.00
#
_symmetry.space_group_name_H-M   'P 1'
#
loop_
_entity.id
_entity.type
_entity.pdbx_description
1 polymer ?
#
loop_
_entity_poly.entity_id
_entity_poly.type
_entity_poly.pdbx_seq_one_letter_code
_entity_poly.pdbx_strand_id
1 'polypeptide(L)'
;DTIDKDIFKEVIKEIGSENVSKDDLLISTLIVTAPRRLRIHLNKKDRDTDVVKIIINVFQDRVYFCYGCNKCNKSTKIKGSQ
;
A
#
# COMPACT_ATOMS: atom_id res chain seq x y z
N ASP A 1 14.20 20.58 -5.07
CA ASP A 1 13.89 19.67 -6.18
C ASP A 1 12.41 19.30 -6.15
N THR A 2 11.61 19.98 -6.97
CA THR A 2 10.18 19.69 -7.05
C THR A 2 10.00 18.63 -8.13
N ILE A 3 9.79 17.38 -7.72
CA ILE A 3 9.38 16.32 -8.65
C ILE A 3 8.06 16.78 -9.29
N ASP A 4 8.06 16.95 -10.61
CA ASP A 4 6.87 17.34 -11.34
C ASP A 4 5.82 16.23 -11.21
N LYS A 5 4.61 16.61 -10.77
CA LYS A 5 3.51 15.67 -10.55
C LYS A 5 3.10 14.98 -11.85
N ASP A 6 3.34 15.60 -13.00
CA ASP A 6 2.95 15.04 -14.28
C ASP A 6 3.92 13.95 -14.74
N ILE A 7 5.23 14.11 -14.46
CA ILE A 7 6.24 13.05 -14.65
C ILE A 7 5.90 11.84 -13.76
N PHE A 8 5.54 12.08 -12.50
CA PHE A 8 5.18 11.00 -11.58
C PHE A 8 3.93 10.23 -12.03
N LYS A 9 2.94 10.93 -12.59
CA LYS A 9 1.74 10.28 -13.16
C LYS A 9 2.06 9.46 -14.41
N GLU A 10 2.94 9.96 -15.28
CA GLU A 10 3.34 9.27 -16.50
C GLU A 10 4.07 7.96 -16.17
N VAL A 11 5.01 8.01 -15.22
CA VAL A 11 5.71 6.83 -14.70
C VAL A 11 4.74 5.83 -14.06
N ILE A 12 3.76 6.29 -13.25
CA ILE A 12 2.72 5.41 -12.69
C ILE A 12 1.87 4.78 -13.79
N LYS A 13 1.56 5.53 -14.85
CA LYS A 13 0.74 5.06 -15.97
C LYS A 13 1.48 4.00 -16.78
N GLU A 14 2.77 4.18 -17.00
CA GLU A 14 3.63 3.19 -17.66
C GLU A 14 3.73 1.90 -16.82
N ILE A 15 4.04 2.01 -15.52
CA ILE A 15 4.08 0.86 -14.59
C ILE A 15 2.73 0.15 -14.52
N GLY A 16 1.62 0.90 -14.56
CA GLY A 16 0.26 0.34 -14.54
C GLY A 16 -0.25 -0.19 -15.89
N SER A 17 0.47 0.07 -16.98
CA SER A 17 0.14 -0.44 -18.33
C SER A 17 0.73 -1.82 -18.60
N GLU A 18 1.79 -2.18 -17.88
CA GLU A 18 2.28 -3.54 -17.79
C GLU A 18 1.35 -4.34 -16.87
N ASN A 19 1.09 -5.63 -17.17
CA ASN A 19 0.23 -6.52 -16.36
C ASN A 19 0.85 -6.88 -14.99
N VAL A 20 1.49 -5.93 -14.33
CA VAL A 20 2.14 -6.09 -13.04
C VAL A 20 1.08 -6.13 -11.95
N SER A 21 1.11 -7.18 -11.15
CA SER A 21 0.22 -7.31 -9.99
C SER A 21 0.43 -6.13 -9.04
N LYS A 22 -0.66 -5.50 -8.61
CA LYS A 22 -0.62 -4.43 -7.60
C LYS A 22 -0.02 -4.91 -6.28
N ASP A 23 -0.21 -6.18 -5.94
CA ASP A 23 0.35 -6.80 -4.74
C ASP A 23 1.87 -6.95 -4.87
N ASP A 24 2.37 -7.36 -6.04
CA ASP A 24 3.81 -7.49 -6.30
C ASP A 24 4.50 -6.14 -6.27
N LEU A 25 3.88 -5.09 -6.84
CA LEU A 25 4.39 -3.73 -6.78
C LEU A 25 4.43 -3.21 -5.35
N LEU A 26 3.37 -3.46 -4.56
CA LEU A 26 3.29 -3.09 -3.15
C LEU A 26 4.42 -3.76 -2.36
N ILE A 27 4.57 -5.08 -2.49
CA ILE A 27 5.61 -5.86 -1.79
C ILE A 27 6.99 -5.37 -2.19
N SER A 28 7.26 -5.23 -3.49
CA SER A 28 8.55 -4.77 -4.02
C SER A 28 8.91 -3.38 -3.49
N THR A 29 7.95 -2.46 -3.49
CA THR A 29 8.14 -1.10 -2.98
C THR A 29 8.44 -1.12 -1.48
N LEU A 30 7.72 -1.93 -0.70
CA LEU A 30 7.97 -2.06 0.74
C LEU A 30 9.35 -2.65 1.03
N ILE A 31 9.82 -3.60 0.20
CA ILE A 31 11.16 -4.20 0.33
C ILE A 31 12.23 -3.12 0.07
N VAL A 32 12.12 -2.41 -1.05
CA VAL A 32 13.07 -1.37 -1.44
C VAL A 32 13.11 -0.22 -0.42
N THR A 33 11.95 0.20 0.08
CA THR A 33 11.85 1.31 1.03
C THR A 33 12.17 0.92 2.47
N ALA A 34 12.14 -0.38 2.79
CA ALA A 34 12.48 -0.97 4.08
C ALA A 34 11.98 -0.17 5.31
N PRO A 35 10.66 0.10 5.43
CA PRO A 35 10.15 0.96 6.48
C PRO A 35 10.47 0.41 7.88
N ARG A 36 10.78 1.31 8.83
CA ARG A 36 11.06 0.95 10.22
C ARG A 36 9.82 0.47 10.98
N ARG A 37 8.63 0.93 10.58
CA ARG A 37 7.33 0.57 11.16
C ARG A 37 6.26 0.57 10.07
N LEU A 38 5.49 -0.50 9.99
CA LEU A 38 4.42 -0.68 9.02
C LEU A 38 3.09 -0.86 9.77
N ARG A 39 2.23 0.17 9.71
CA ARG A 39 0.87 0.09 10.27
C ARG A 39 -0.11 -0.26 9.17
N ILE A 40 -0.67 -1.46 9.22
CA ILE A 40 -1.63 -1.95 8.22
C ILE A 40 -3.05 -1.75 8.74
N HIS A 41 -3.85 -1.03 7.96
CA HIS A 41 -5.25 -0.78 8.25
C HIS A 41 -6.09 -1.79 7.47
N LEU A 42 -6.78 -2.70 8.17
CA LEU A 42 -7.61 -3.74 7.54
C LEU A 42 -8.73 -4.20 8.46
N ASN A 43 -9.76 -4.86 7.92
CA ASN A 43 -10.77 -5.52 8.76
C ASN A 43 -10.22 -6.85 9.27
N LYS A 44 -10.70 -7.32 10.43
CA LYS A 44 -10.23 -8.59 11.02
C LYS A 44 -10.28 -9.78 10.04
N LYS A 45 -11.28 -9.82 9.16
CA LYS A 45 -11.46 -10.85 8.12
C LYS A 45 -10.38 -10.86 7.02
N ASP A 46 -9.71 -9.73 6.79
CA ASP A 46 -8.76 -9.56 5.69
C ASP A 46 -7.31 -9.87 6.13
N ARG A 47 -7.12 -10.21 7.42
CA ARG A 47 -5.80 -10.48 8.02
C ARG A 47 -5.09 -11.67 7.38
N ASP A 48 -5.85 -12.67 6.95
CA ASP A 48 -5.31 -13.94 6.46
C ASP A 48 -5.19 -13.99 4.93
N THR A 49 -5.25 -12.84 4.26
CA THR A 49 -4.95 -12.72 2.84
C THR A 49 -3.47 -12.99 2.57
N ASP A 50 -3.15 -13.53 1.39
CA ASP A 50 -1.79 -13.97 1.06
C ASP A 50 -0.80 -12.80 1.04
N VAL A 51 -1.20 -11.64 0.52
CA VAL A 51 -0.39 -10.41 0.55
C VAL A 51 -0.05 -9.99 1.98
N VAL A 52 -1.00 -10.08 2.93
CA VAL A 52 -0.75 -9.73 4.33
C VAL A 52 0.18 -10.73 4.99
N LYS A 53 0.02 -12.04 4.71
CA LYS A 53 0.95 -13.07 5.20
C LYS A 53 2.37 -12.84 4.70
N ILE A 54 2.54 -12.52 3.42
CA ILE A 54 3.85 -12.20 2.85
C ILE A 54 4.46 -10.99 3.57
N ILE A 55 3.69 -9.91 3.76
CA ILE A 55 4.15 -8.73 4.47
C ILE A 55 4.54 -9.05 5.92
N ILE A 56 3.76 -9.85 6.64
CA ILE A 56 4.11 -10.32 8.00
C ILE A 56 5.43 -11.08 7.96
N ASN A 57 5.61 -12.01 7.03
CA ASN A 57 6.79 -12.86 6.97
C ASN A 57 8.08 -12.07 6.64
N VAL A 58 7.98 -11.06 5.77
CA VAL A 58 9.12 -10.24 5.35
C VAL A 58 9.47 -9.16 6.38
N PHE A 59 8.46 -8.50 6.97
CA PHE A 59 8.67 -7.34 7.84
C PHE A 59 8.57 -7.66 9.34
N GLN A 60 8.02 -8.82 9.69
CA GLN A 60 8.01 -9.41 11.03
C GLN A 60 7.48 -8.45 12.10
N ASP A 61 8.28 -8.18 13.14
CA ASP A 61 7.98 -7.33 14.30
C ASP A 61 7.73 -5.85 13.95
N ARG A 62 8.03 -5.45 12.72
CA ARG A 62 7.74 -4.10 12.21
C ARG A 62 6.28 -3.94 11.80
N VAL A 63 5.48 -5.00 11.75
CA VAL A 63 4.07 -4.96 11.30
C VAL A 63 3.10 -4.80 12.47
N TYR A 64 2.22 -3.80 12.38
CA TYR A 64 1.20 -3.48 13.37
C TYR A 64 -0.18 -3.39 12.71
N PHE A 65 -1.15 -4.13 13.22
CA PHE A 65 -2.52 -4.10 12.70
C PHE A 65 -3.35 -3.00 13.36
N CYS A 66 -4.12 -2.30 12.53
CA CYS A 66 -5.10 -1.31 12.94
C CYS A 66 -6.48 -1.76 12.46
N TYR A 67 -7.35 -2.14 13.40
CA TYR A 67 -8.72 -2.60 13.12
C TYR A 67 -9.78 -1.50 13.29
N GLY A 68 -9.36 -0.24 13.40
CA GLY A 68 -10.25 0.89 13.63
C GLY A 68 -9.54 2.01 14.38
N CYS A 69 -9.24 3.10 13.68
CA CYS A 69 -8.77 4.35 14.28
C CYS A 69 -9.45 5.53 13.59
N ASN A 70 -9.21 6.74 14.08
CA ASN A 70 -9.79 7.96 13.51
C ASN A 70 -9.48 8.13 12.01
N LYS A 71 -8.39 7.56 11.49
CA LYS A 71 -8.08 7.56 10.05
C LYS A 71 -8.88 6.52 9.25
N CYS A 72 -9.19 5.36 9.82
CA CYS A 72 -10.04 4.36 9.16
C CYS A 72 -11.47 4.87 8.98
N ASN A 73 -11.95 5.64 9.96
CA ASN A 73 -13.33 6.13 9.99
C ASN A 73 -13.50 7.48 9.26
N LYS A 74 -12.40 8.10 8.85
CA LYS A 74 -12.48 9.18 7.85
C LYS A 74 -12.74 8.51 6.52
N SER A 75 -14.00 8.50 6.11
CA SER A 75 -14.36 8.24 4.72
C SER A 75 -13.67 9.31 3.86
N THR A 76 -12.47 9.02 3.40
CA THR A 76 -11.94 9.71 2.23
C THR A 76 -12.87 9.33 1.10
N LYS A 77 -13.85 10.20 0.83
CA LYS A 77 -14.50 10.27 -0.47
C LYS A 77 -13.37 10.51 -1.47
N ILE A 78 -12.78 9.44 -1.98
CA ILE A 78 -12.06 9.50 -3.23
C ILE A 78 -13.18 9.83 -4.21
N LYS A 79 -13.31 11.12 -4.57
CA LYS A 79 -14.14 11.51 -5.71
C LYS A 79 -13.55 10.75 -6.89
N GLY A 80 -14.16 9.64 -7.27
CA GLY A 80 -14.08 9.17 -8.63
C GLY A 80 -14.61 10.33 -9.47
N SER A 81 -13.71 10.99 -10.18
CA SER A 81 -14.08 11.88 -11.28
C SER A 81 -14.91 11.05 -12.26
N GLN A 82 -16.16 11.46 -12.43
CA GLN A 82 -17.02 11.12 -13.56
C GLN A 82 -16.34 11.50 -14.87
#